data_AF-A0A0Q4LU04-F1
#
_entry.id   AF-A0A0Q4LU04-F1
#
_cell.length_a   1.000
_cell.length_b   1.000
_cell.length_c   1.000
_cell.angle_alpha   90.00
_cell.angle_beta   90.00
_cell.angle_gamma   90.00
#
_symmetry.space_group_name_H-M   'P 1'
#
loop_
_entity.id
_entity.type
_entity.pdbx_description
1 polymer ?
#
loop_
_entity_poly.entity_id
_entity_poly.type
_entity_poly.pdbx_seq_one_letter_code
_entity_poly.pdbx_strand_id
1 'polypeptide(L)'
;MTNENLNTALNNVKEAWKYPELFQNTSRSERILSGVVGSYLLFKGLTSIFSHPVIGATGAAVGAGLLYRGITGYCPARDLAEQQQDLDLDSDDIVIKETIISTEL
;
A
#
# COMPACT_ATOMS: atom_id res chain seq x y z
N MET A 1 -8.15 -28.11 -16.49
CA MET A 1 -8.33 -26.73 -17.04
C MET A 1 -8.15 -25.66 -15.96
N THR A 2 -7.30 -25.89 -14.94
CA THR A 2 -7.13 -25.01 -13.76
C THR A 2 -5.74 -24.37 -13.66
N ASN A 3 -4.74 -24.89 -14.38
CA ASN A 3 -3.35 -24.43 -14.26
C ASN A 3 -3.03 -23.16 -15.06
N GLU A 4 -3.67 -22.98 -16.22
CA GLU A 4 -3.44 -21.82 -17.11
C GLU A 4 -3.96 -20.50 -16.53
N ASN A 5 -5.13 -20.52 -15.88
CA ASN A 5 -5.69 -19.37 -15.19
C ASN A 5 -4.87 -18.99 -13.94
N LEU A 6 -4.34 -19.99 -13.23
CA LEU A 6 -3.50 -19.77 -12.05
C LEU A 6 -2.14 -19.15 -12.43
N ASN A 7 -1.51 -19.65 -13.50
CA ASN A 7 -0.24 -19.10 -13.99
C ASN A 7 -0.40 -17.66 -14.50
N THR A 8 -1.52 -17.35 -15.15
CA THR A 8 -1.82 -15.98 -15.58
C THR A 8 -2.03 -15.04 -14.39
N ALA A 9 -2.80 -15.47 -13.39
CA ALA A 9 -3.01 -14.69 -12.16
C ALA A 9 -1.69 -14.45 -11.40
N LEU A 10 -0.84 -15.48 -11.28
CA LEU A 10 0.47 -15.38 -10.64
C LEU A 10 1.40 -14.42 -11.40
N ASN A 11 1.41 -14.45 -12.73
CA ASN A 11 2.24 -13.56 -13.54
C ASN A 11 1.82 -12.10 -13.41
N ASN A 12 0.52 -11.81 -13.40
CA ASN A 12 0.01 -10.45 -13.19
C ASN A 12 0.37 -9.89 -11.80
N VAL A 13 0.26 -10.71 -10.76
CA VAL A 13 0.70 -10.31 -9.41
C VAL A 13 2.20 -10.07 -9.39
N LYS A 14 3.00 -10.95 -10.01
CA LYS A 14 4.45 -10.81 -10.08
C LYS A 14 4.87 -9.53 -10.82
N GLU A 15 4.16 -9.16 -11.88
CA GLU A 15 4.42 -7.94 -12.65
C GLU A 15 4.04 -6.68 -11.85
N ALA A 16 2.90 -6.70 -11.16
CA ALA A 16 2.48 -5.61 -10.26
C ALA A 16 3.45 -5.37 -9.09
N TRP A 17 4.23 -6.38 -8.72
CA TRP A 17 5.26 -6.30 -7.68
C TRP A 17 6.64 -5.88 -8.18
N LYS A 18 6.86 -5.82 -9.50
CA LYS A 18 8.17 -5.55 -10.11
C LYS A 18 8.58 -4.08 -10.08
N TYR A 19 7.65 -3.15 -9.83
CA TYR A 19 7.91 -1.70 -9.80
C TYR A 19 7.49 -1.02 -8.48
N PRO A 20 8.00 -1.43 -7.31
CA PRO A 20 7.64 -0.83 -6.02
C PRO A 20 8.40 0.48 -5.73
N GLU A 21 9.42 0.82 -6.52
CA GLU A 21 10.38 1.89 -6.22
C GLU A 21 9.95 3.30 -6.63
N LEU A 22 8.84 3.47 -7.34
CA LEU A 22 8.30 4.80 -7.70
C LEU A 22 7.39 5.43 -6.63
N PHE A 23 7.05 4.71 -5.55
CA PHE A 23 5.91 5.04 -4.70
C PHE A 23 6.21 5.06 -3.19
N GLN A 24 7.42 5.47 -2.79
CA GLN A 24 7.80 5.56 -1.38
C GLN A 24 7.41 6.93 -0.78
N ASN A 25 6.16 7.10 -0.36
CA ASN A 25 5.66 8.30 0.34
C ASN A 25 5.27 8.02 1.82
N THR A 26 5.80 6.96 2.44
CA THR A 26 5.44 6.55 3.82
C THR A 26 6.68 6.31 4.69
N SER A 27 6.65 6.76 5.95
CA SER A 27 7.76 6.59 6.90
C SER A 27 8.02 5.11 7.25
N ARG A 28 9.26 4.75 7.61
CA ARG A 28 9.66 3.35 7.93
C ARG A 28 8.76 2.70 8.99
N SER A 29 8.33 3.47 9.99
CA SER A 29 7.51 2.95 11.10
C SER A 29 6.08 2.62 10.67
N GLU A 30 5.45 3.47 9.87
CA GLU A 30 4.10 3.23 9.30
C GLU A 30 4.11 2.03 8.35
N ARG A 31 5.22 1.87 7.60
CA ARG A 31 5.43 0.77 6.66
C ARG A 31 5.50 -0.58 7.38
N ILE A 32 6.30 -0.67 8.45
CA ILE A 32 6.41 -1.89 9.27
C ILE A 32 5.09 -2.18 9.98
N LEU A 33 4.43 -1.17 10.55
CA LEU A 33 3.16 -1.34 11.25
C LEU A 33 2.08 -1.88 10.28
N SER A 34 1.95 -1.28 9.10
CA SER A 34 0.99 -1.73 8.07
C SER A 34 1.31 -3.14 7.58
N GLY A 35 2.59 -3.48 7.41
CA GLY A 35 3.01 -4.83 7.01
C GLY A 35 2.69 -5.89 8.05
N VAL A 36 2.94 -5.62 9.33
CA VAL A 36 2.67 -6.55 10.43
C VAL A 36 1.15 -6.75 10.60
N VAL A 37 0.40 -5.65 10.69
CA VAL A 37 -1.06 -5.71 10.85
C VAL A 37 -1.73 -6.35 9.62
N GLY A 38 -1.29 -5.99 8.42
CA GLY A 38 -1.78 -6.56 7.17
C GLY A 38 -1.53 -8.06 7.08
N SER A 39 -0.31 -8.51 7.42
CA SER A 39 0.03 -9.95 7.46
C SER A 39 -0.84 -10.71 8.45
N TYR A 40 -1.04 -10.15 9.66
CA TYR A 40 -1.87 -10.78 10.69
C TYR A 40 -3.34 -10.92 10.24
N LEU A 41 -3.92 -9.85 9.69
CA LEU A 41 -5.31 -9.87 9.21
C LEU A 41 -5.48 -10.77 7.99
N LEU A 42 -4.51 -10.80 7.09
CA LEU A 42 -4.49 -11.72 5.94
C LEU A 42 -4.51 -13.17 6.43
N PHE A 43 -3.61 -13.53 7.34
CA PHE A 43 -3.51 -14.88 7.89
C PHE A 43 -4.79 -15.29 8.64
N LYS A 44 -5.35 -14.38 9.46
CA LYS A 44 -6.60 -14.61 10.17
C LYS A 44 -7.81 -14.71 9.21
N GLY A 45 -7.81 -13.93 8.13
CA GLY A 45 -8.82 -13.99 7.08
C GLY A 45 -8.80 -15.32 6.33
N LEU A 46 -7.61 -15.75 5.89
CA LEU A 46 -7.42 -17.04 5.20
C LEU A 46 -7.81 -18.23 6.09
N THR A 47 -7.41 -18.21 7.35
CA THR A 47 -7.75 -19.29 8.31
C THR A 47 -9.23 -19.31 8.66
N SER A 48 -9.89 -18.15 8.75
CA SER A 48 -11.34 -18.07 9.04
C SER A 48 -12.25 -18.24 7.82
N ILE A 49 -11.72 -18.25 6.59
CA ILE A 49 -12.51 -18.38 5.35
C ILE A 49 -13.28 -19.71 5.29
N PHE A 50 -12.75 -20.76 5.93
CA PHE A 50 -13.42 -22.06 6.01
C PHE A 50 -14.56 -22.10 7.03
N SER A 51 -14.54 -21.22 8.04
CA SER A 51 -15.57 -21.15 9.08
C SER A 51 -16.62 -20.08 8.78
N HIS A 52 -16.18 -18.90 8.32
CA HIS A 52 -17.01 -17.76 7.96
C HIS A 52 -16.51 -17.18 6.62
N PRO A 53 -16.97 -17.71 5.47
CA PRO A 53 -16.38 -17.38 4.16
C PRO A 53 -16.50 -15.90 3.79
N VAL A 54 -17.62 -15.25 4.10
CA VAL A 54 -17.83 -13.83 3.82
C VAL A 54 -16.87 -12.98 4.66
N ILE A 55 -16.87 -13.19 5.98
CA ILE A 55 -16.08 -12.40 6.94
C ILE A 55 -14.58 -12.63 6.69
N GLY A 56 -14.18 -13.89 6.47
CA GLY A 56 -12.82 -14.27 6.16
C GLY A 56 -12.32 -13.69 4.85
N ALA A 57 -13.14 -13.67 3.79
CA ALA A 57 -12.78 -13.06 2.51
C ALA A 57 -12.58 -11.54 2.64
N THR A 58 -13.48 -10.82 3.33
CA THR A 58 -13.29 -9.39 3.60
C THR A 58 -12.06 -9.13 4.46
N GLY A 59 -11.83 -9.93 5.51
CA GLY A 59 -10.66 -9.79 6.37
C GLY A 59 -9.36 -10.04 5.62
N ALA A 60 -9.35 -11.05 4.73
CA ALA A 60 -8.22 -11.35 3.86
C ALA A 60 -7.96 -10.22 2.86
N ALA A 61 -9.01 -9.65 2.24
CA ALA A 61 -8.86 -8.53 1.31
C ALA A 61 -8.30 -7.27 2.01
N VAL A 62 -8.81 -6.94 3.19
CA VAL A 62 -8.29 -5.81 3.99
C VAL A 62 -6.84 -6.06 4.43
N GLY A 63 -6.54 -7.27 4.91
CA GLY A 63 -5.18 -7.66 5.28
C GLY A 63 -4.22 -7.61 4.10
N ALA A 64 -4.63 -8.10 2.93
CA ALA A 64 -3.85 -8.03 1.69
C ALA A 64 -3.55 -6.58 1.29
N GLY A 65 -4.54 -5.68 1.37
CA GLY A 65 -4.35 -4.26 1.07
C GLY A 65 -3.36 -3.58 2.02
N LEU A 66 -3.50 -3.81 3.33
CA LEU A 66 -2.58 -3.27 4.33
C LEU A 66 -1.16 -3.84 4.20
N LEU A 67 -1.04 -5.12 3.87
CA LEU A 67 0.24 -5.77 3.62
C LEU A 67 0.90 -5.22 2.35
N TYR A 68 0.14 -5.09 1.27
CA TYR A 68 0.61 -4.50 0.02
C TYR A 68 1.15 -3.09 0.26
N ARG A 69 0.39 -2.24 0.96
CA ARG A 69 0.86 -0.91 1.39
C ARG A 69 2.12 -0.97 2.25
N GLY A 70 2.20 -1.93 3.18
CA GLY A 70 3.39 -2.12 4.01
C GLY A 70 4.62 -2.55 3.21
N ILE A 71 4.43 -3.26 2.09
CA ILE A 71 5.56 -3.75 1.29
C ILE A 71 5.95 -2.76 0.20
N THR A 72 4.99 -2.10 -0.45
CA THR A 72 5.27 -1.08 -1.47
C THR A 72 5.60 0.27 -0.86
N GLY A 73 5.09 0.58 0.33
CA GLY A 73 5.21 1.92 0.95
C GLY A 73 4.28 2.97 0.34
N TYR A 74 3.36 2.56 -0.54
CA TYR A 74 2.43 3.46 -1.22
C TYR A 74 1.13 3.65 -0.45
N CYS A 75 0.72 4.90 -0.28
CA CYS A 75 -0.53 5.26 0.37
C CYS A 75 -1.35 6.20 -0.53
N PRO A 76 -2.40 5.70 -1.23
CA PRO A 76 -3.25 6.57 -2.05
C PRO A 76 -4.00 7.61 -1.20
N ALA A 77 -4.27 7.32 0.08
CA ALA A 77 -4.89 8.30 0.98
C ALA A 77 -3.98 9.49 1.32
N ARG A 78 -2.65 9.35 1.16
CA ARG A 78 -1.72 10.48 1.33
C ARG A 78 -1.64 11.31 0.06
N ASP A 79 -1.60 10.69 -1.12
CA ASP A 79 -1.74 11.42 -2.40
C ASP A 79 -3.04 12.23 -2.44
N LEU A 80 -4.15 11.65 -1.99
CA LEU A 80 -5.43 12.36 -1.93
C LEU A 80 -5.43 13.47 -0.87
N ALA A 81 -4.78 13.27 0.27
CA ALA A 81 -4.66 14.30 1.30
C ALA A 81 -3.73 15.46 0.87
N GLU A 82 -2.64 15.14 0.18
CA GLU A 82 -1.74 16.14 -0.43
C GLU A 82 -2.46 16.90 -1.55
N GLN A 83 -3.23 16.24 -2.42
CA GLN A 83 -4.10 16.92 -3.39
C GLN A 83 -5.15 17.81 -2.73
N GLN A 84 -5.72 17.39 -1.59
CA GLN A 84 -6.68 18.19 -0.84
C GLN A 84 -6.01 19.42 -0.22
N GLN A 85 -4.77 19.29 0.26
CA GLN A 85 -3.97 20.42 0.76
C GLN A 85 -3.58 21.36 -0.38
N ASP A 86 -3.19 20.87 -1.56
CA ASP A 86 -2.89 21.72 -2.72
C ASP A 86 -4.14 22.46 -3.24
N LEU A 87 -5.34 21.88 -3.09
CA LEU A 87 -6.62 22.52 -3.43
C LEU A 87 -7.11 23.52 -2.35
N ASP A 88 -6.61 23.42 -1.12
CA ASP A 88 -6.89 24.36 -0.02
C ASP A 88 -5.88 25.54 0.00
N LEU A 89 -4.81 25.47 -0.81
CA LEU A 89 -3.80 26.51 -0.99
C LEU A 89 -4.04 27.43 -2.21
N ASP A 90 -5.29 27.58 -2.67
CA ASP A 90 -5.69 28.62 -3.64
C ASP A 90 -6.07 29.95 -2.96
N SER A 91 -5.55 30.22 -1.76
CA SER A 91 -5.62 31.56 -1.16
C SER A 91 -4.30 31.90 -0.50
N ASP A 92 -3.45 32.54 -1.32
CA ASP A 92 -2.34 33.41 -0.93
C ASP A 92 -1.34 32.88 0.10
N ASP A 93 -0.49 31.90 -0.26
CA ASP A 93 0.88 31.92 0.25
C ASP A 93 1.87 31.16 -0.65
N ILE A 94 2.88 31.90 -1.13
CA ILE A 94 4.01 31.38 -1.91
C ILE A 94 4.90 30.58 -0.94
N VAL A 95 4.74 29.26 -0.89
CA VAL A 95 5.65 28.38 -0.13
C VAL A 95 6.87 28.08 -1.00
N ILE A 96 7.96 28.80 -0.76
CA ILE A 96 9.29 28.44 -1.28
C ILE A 96 9.71 27.12 -0.61
N LYS A 97 9.60 26.00 -1.33
CA LYS A 97 10.26 24.75 -0.94
C LYS A 97 11.76 24.89 -1.20
N GLU A 98 12.52 25.26 -0.18
CA GLU A 98 13.97 25.15 -0.23
C GLU A 98 14.37 23.66 -0.20
N THR A 99 14.84 23.17 -1.35
CA THR A 99 15.54 21.89 -1.45
C THR A 99 16.96 22.08 -0.91
N ILE A 100 17.19 21.70 0.35
CA ILE A 100 18.54 21.59 0.89
C ILE A 100 19.12 20.25 0.39
N ILE A 101 19.97 20.33 -0.63
CA ILE A 101 20.81 19.21 -1.05
C ILE A 101 21.96 19.11 -0.03
N SER A 102 21.81 18.29 1.01
CA SER A 102 22.96 17.89 1.83
C SER A 102 23.81 16.91 1.03
N THR A 103 24.81 17.43 0.31
CA THR A 103 25.97 16.65 -0.09
C THR A 103 26.78 16.33 1.16
N GLU A 104 26.77 15.06 1.58
CA GLU A 104 27.76 14.56 2.54
C GLU A 104 29.14 14.56 1.85
N LEU A 105 30.08 15.29 2.47
CA LEU A 105 31.50 15.37 2.10
C LEU A 105 32.27 14.19 2.69
#